data_AF-A0A3N5XNL2-F1
#
_entry.id   AF-A0A3N5XNL2-F1
#
_cell.length_a   1.000
_cell.length_b   1.000
_cell.length_c   1.000
_cell.angle_alpha   90.00
_cell.angle_beta   90.00
_cell.angle_gamma   90.00
#
_symmetry.space_group_name_H-M   'P 1'
#
loop_
_entity.id
_entity.type
_entity.pdbx_description
1 polymer ?
#
loop_
_entity_poly.entity_id
_entity_poly.type
_entity_poly.pdbx_seq_one_letter_code
_entity_poly.pdbx_strand_id
1 'polypeptide(L)'
;MSPLLSHLSLSLKVVRELGLGQTISYAIYQAGKRSGYYRLATPAGNYAPLRATIHSPFVLPGREELKNFLGKQARSVIAEADEVVSGQVRLFSNPPVPLVLAPADTRWHWTHYESHPSSWGVEDIKFLWEPARFGWVFPLGRAYGLTGDEKYPAVFWRHFETFILANPPNRGPNWASAQEVALRLMALLFAARAFEESILSTPDRKAVLAGAVAA
;
A
#
# COMPACT_ATOMS: atom_id res chain seq x y z
N MET A 1 22.05 7.88 -37.50
CA MET A 1 22.94 7.20 -36.53
C MET A 1 22.36 5.82 -36.25
N SER A 2 23.16 4.76 -36.37
CA SER A 2 22.69 3.38 -36.19
C SER A 2 22.17 3.15 -34.76
N PRO A 3 21.03 2.44 -34.57
CA PRO A 3 20.46 2.14 -33.25
C PRO A 3 21.46 1.46 -32.30
N LEU A 4 22.38 0.66 -32.84
CA LEU A 4 23.41 -0.05 -32.08
C LEU A 4 24.38 0.91 -31.38
N LEU A 5 24.79 1.98 -32.06
CA LEU A 5 25.71 2.98 -31.50
C LEU A 5 25.05 3.79 -30.37
N SER A 6 23.74 4.06 -30.48
CA SER A 6 22.98 4.69 -29.39
C SER A 6 22.89 3.80 -28.15
N HIS A 7 22.66 2.49 -28.30
CA HIS A 7 22.59 1.57 -27.17
C HIS A 7 23.93 1.44 -26.44
N LEU A 8 25.05 1.33 -27.17
CA LEU A 8 26.39 1.29 -26.58
C LEU A 8 26.72 2.57 -25.81
N SER A 9 26.41 3.74 -26.38
CA SER A 9 26.63 5.03 -25.70
C SER A 9 25.80 5.18 -24.42
N LEU A 10 24.56 4.64 -24.43
CA LEU A 10 23.69 4.64 -23.25
C LEU A 10 24.21 3.68 -22.18
N SER A 11 24.64 2.47 -22.54
CA SER A 11 25.21 1.51 -21.61
C SER A 11 26.49 2.04 -20.95
N LEU A 12 27.38 2.66 -21.72
CA LEU A 12 28.57 3.32 -21.19
C LEU A 12 28.22 4.45 -20.22
N LYS A 13 27.19 5.25 -20.55
CA LYS A 13 26.70 6.30 -19.67
C LYS A 13 26.11 5.74 -18.37
N VAL A 14 25.29 4.70 -18.46
CA VAL A 14 24.70 4.03 -17.28
C VAL A 14 25.78 3.48 -16.35
N VAL A 15 26.80 2.80 -16.90
CA VAL A 15 27.93 2.30 -16.10
C VAL A 15 28.72 3.43 -15.44
N ARG A 16 28.94 4.55 -16.16
CA ARG A 16 29.65 5.71 -15.62
C ARG A 16 28.89 6.39 -14.48
N GLU A 17 27.58 6.54 -14.61
CA GLU A 17 26.75 7.28 -13.64
C GLU A 17 26.32 6.41 -12.44
N LEU A 18 25.96 5.14 -12.66
CA LEU A 18 25.43 4.23 -11.63
C LEU A 18 26.47 3.23 -11.09
N GLY A 19 27.60 3.06 -11.80
CA GLY A 19 28.61 2.06 -11.49
C GLY A 19 28.27 0.65 -12.00
N LEU A 20 29.30 -0.20 -12.03
CA LEU A 20 29.20 -1.58 -12.54
C LEU A 20 28.25 -2.46 -11.70
N GLY A 21 28.30 -2.33 -10.37
CA GLY A 21 27.48 -3.15 -9.47
C GLY A 21 25.97 -2.95 -9.70
N GLN A 22 25.51 -1.70 -9.75
CA GLN A 22 24.10 -1.39 -10.02
C GLN A 22 23.67 -1.83 -11.42
N THR A 23 24.56 -1.68 -12.41
CA THR A 23 24.29 -2.12 -13.78
C THR A 23 24.11 -3.64 -13.85
N ILE A 24 24.96 -4.41 -13.16
CA ILE A 24 24.85 -5.87 -13.09
C ILE A 24 23.56 -6.28 -12.37
N SER A 25 23.24 -5.67 -11.22
CA SER A 25 21.99 -5.94 -10.50
C SER A 25 20.75 -5.68 -11.37
N TYR A 26 20.74 -4.57 -12.11
CA TYR A 26 19.68 -4.27 -13.06
C TYR A 26 19.60 -5.30 -14.20
N ALA A 27 20.74 -5.74 -14.73
CA ALA A 27 20.77 -6.76 -15.78
C ALA A 27 20.21 -8.11 -15.28
N ILE A 28 20.59 -8.55 -14.07
CA ILE A 28 20.06 -9.75 -13.42
C ILE A 28 18.54 -9.62 -13.24
N TYR A 29 18.08 -8.46 -12.76
CA TYR A 29 16.66 -8.18 -12.60
C TYR A 29 15.89 -8.27 -13.92
N GLN A 30 16.39 -7.63 -14.99
CA GLN A 30 15.75 -7.70 -16.31
C GLN A 30 15.75 -9.14 -16.86
N ALA A 31 16.82 -9.91 -16.65
CA ALA A 31 16.89 -11.31 -17.05
C ALA A 31 15.84 -12.15 -16.30
N GLY A 32 15.73 -12.00 -14.98
CA GLY A 32 14.72 -12.68 -14.16
C GLY A 32 13.29 -12.33 -14.54
N LYS A 33 13.04 -11.06 -14.92
CA LYS A 33 11.72 -10.63 -15.39
C LYS A 33 11.36 -11.23 -16.74
N ARG A 34 12.29 -11.18 -17.71
CA ARG A 34 12.06 -11.67 -19.09
C ARG A 34 11.99 -13.19 -19.18
N SER A 35 12.76 -13.92 -18.37
CA SER A 35 12.68 -15.38 -18.31
C SER A 35 11.41 -15.88 -17.63
N GLY A 36 10.68 -15.01 -16.92
CA GLY A 36 9.53 -15.37 -16.10
C GLY A 36 9.92 -15.97 -14.75
N TYR A 37 11.21 -15.96 -14.37
CA TYR A 37 11.68 -16.45 -13.07
C TYR A 37 10.88 -15.86 -11.91
N TYR A 38 10.68 -14.54 -11.88
CA TYR A 38 9.91 -13.92 -10.78
C TYR A 38 8.46 -14.37 -10.74
N ARG A 39 7.82 -14.59 -11.89
CA ARG A 39 6.44 -15.11 -11.93
C ARG A 39 6.33 -16.52 -11.34
N LEU A 40 7.38 -17.33 -11.47
CA LEU A 40 7.45 -18.67 -10.87
C LEU A 40 7.83 -18.63 -9.39
N ALA A 41 8.76 -17.74 -9.01
CA ALA A 41 9.25 -17.59 -7.64
C ALA A 41 8.22 -16.90 -6.71
N THR A 42 7.40 -16.00 -7.25
CA THR A 42 6.34 -15.28 -6.52
C THR A 42 4.98 -15.59 -7.13
N PRO A 43 4.45 -16.82 -6.94
CA PRO A 43 3.17 -17.18 -7.53
C PRO A 43 2.06 -16.26 -7.01
N ALA A 44 1.09 -15.98 -7.89
CA ALA A 44 -0.13 -15.32 -7.49
C ALA A 44 -0.91 -16.17 -6.47
N GLY A 45 -1.45 -15.52 -5.44
CA GLY A 45 -2.16 -16.21 -4.37
C GLY A 45 -3.39 -15.45 -3.90
N ASN A 46 -3.97 -15.93 -2.80
CA ASN A 46 -4.99 -15.24 -2.03
C ASN A 46 -4.44 -14.97 -0.63
N TYR A 47 -5.00 -13.97 0.05
CA TYR A 47 -4.69 -13.71 1.45
C TYR A 47 -5.25 -14.83 2.34
N ALA A 48 -4.39 -15.75 2.75
CA ALA A 48 -4.77 -16.82 3.67
C ALA A 48 -4.85 -16.27 5.10
N PRO A 49 -5.94 -16.52 5.86
CA PRO A 49 -6.00 -16.13 7.26
C PRO A 49 -4.87 -16.80 8.05
N LEU A 50 -4.12 -16.01 8.81
CA LEU A 50 -3.04 -16.48 9.67
C LEU A 50 -3.41 -16.24 11.12
N ARG A 51 -3.56 -17.31 11.91
CA ARG A 51 -3.83 -17.22 13.35
C ARG A 51 -2.54 -16.90 14.12
N ALA A 52 -1.98 -15.73 13.86
CA ALA A 52 -0.81 -15.19 14.56
C ALA A 52 -1.12 -13.78 15.08
N THR A 53 -0.54 -13.45 16.23
CA THR A 53 -0.62 -12.10 16.77
C THR A 53 0.31 -11.17 16.00
N ILE A 54 -0.22 -10.04 15.52
CA ILE A 54 0.59 -8.99 14.92
C ILE A 54 1.27 -8.21 16.04
N HIS A 55 2.60 -8.26 16.09
CA HIS A 55 3.39 -7.40 16.99
C HIS A 55 3.69 -6.08 16.28
N SER A 56 2.83 -5.08 16.48
CA SER A 56 3.02 -3.75 15.91
C SER A 56 4.14 -2.99 16.63
N PRO A 57 5.09 -2.36 15.91
CA PRO A 57 6.13 -1.54 16.54
C PRO A 57 5.61 -0.17 17.00
N PHE A 58 4.37 0.19 16.66
CA PHE A 58 3.79 1.48 17.02
C PHE A 58 3.33 1.49 18.47
N VAL A 59 3.83 2.46 19.23
CA VAL A 59 3.31 2.81 20.55
C VAL A 59 2.37 4.01 20.37
N LEU A 60 1.09 3.82 20.64
CA LEU A 60 0.09 4.88 20.52
C LEU A 60 -0.17 5.52 21.88
N PRO A 61 -0.22 6.87 21.96
CA PRO A 61 -0.51 7.57 23.20
C PRO A 61 -1.92 7.27 23.68
N GLY A 62 -2.13 7.39 25.00
CA GLY A 62 -3.47 7.29 25.58
C GLY A 62 -4.37 8.43 25.11
N ARG A 63 -5.70 8.27 25.23
CA ARG A 63 -6.69 9.26 24.77
C ARG A 63 -6.44 10.66 25.34
N GLU A 64 -6.22 10.77 26.64
CA GLU A 64 -6.02 12.08 27.30
C GLU A 64 -4.69 12.72 26.90
N GLU A 65 -3.62 11.93 26.75
CA GLU A 65 -2.33 12.41 26.23
C GLU A 65 -2.47 12.92 24.79
N LEU A 66 -3.17 12.17 23.94
CA LEU A 66 -3.44 12.55 22.56
C LEU A 66 -4.28 13.83 22.47
N LYS A 67 -5.32 13.96 23.32
CA LYS A 67 -6.13 15.19 23.42
C LYS A 67 -5.28 16.39 23.85
N ASN A 68 -4.46 16.22 24.88
CA ASN A 68 -3.60 17.29 25.40
C ASN A 68 -2.57 17.73 24.37
N PHE A 69 -1.95 16.78 23.66
CA PHE A 69 -0.98 17.06 22.61
C PHE A 69 -1.61 17.75 21.40
N LEU A 70 -2.77 17.26 20.93
CA LEU A 70 -3.44 17.81 19.76
C LEU A 70 -4.22 19.08 20.02
N GLY A 71 -4.61 19.40 21.26
CA GLY A 71 -5.29 20.64 21.62
C GLY A 71 -6.36 21.08 20.61
N LYS A 72 -6.14 22.23 19.95
CA LYS A 72 -7.06 22.80 18.95
C LYS A 72 -7.08 22.02 17.62
N GLN A 73 -6.00 21.31 17.29
CA GLN A 73 -5.88 20.47 16.09
C GLN A 73 -6.73 19.19 16.16
N ALA A 74 -7.23 18.81 17.33
CA ALA A 74 -8.10 17.62 17.46
C ALA A 74 -9.32 17.69 16.51
N ARG A 75 -9.91 18.89 16.34
CA ARG A 75 -11.06 19.09 15.44
C ARG A 75 -10.68 18.86 13.98
N SER A 76 -9.50 19.31 13.52
CA SER A 76 -9.08 19.12 12.14
C SER A 76 -8.72 17.66 11.84
N VAL A 77 -8.13 16.96 12.80
CA VAL A 77 -7.84 15.52 12.68
C VAL A 77 -9.13 14.71 12.55
N ILE A 78 -10.15 15.03 13.35
CA ILE A 78 -11.47 14.40 13.25
C ILE A 78 -12.13 14.72 11.90
N ALA A 79 -12.06 15.98 11.44
CA ALA A 79 -12.62 16.36 10.14
C ALA A 79 -11.95 15.63 8.96
N GLU A 80 -10.63 15.45 9.00
CA GLU A 80 -9.89 14.66 8.00
C GLU A 80 -10.35 13.19 8.01
N ALA A 81 -10.54 12.60 9.20
CA ALA A 81 -11.04 11.24 9.32
C ALA A 81 -12.50 11.12 8.82
N ASP A 82 -13.35 12.10 9.09
CA ASP A 82 -14.75 12.14 8.63
C ASP A 82 -14.85 12.27 7.11
N GLU A 83 -13.90 12.94 6.46
CA GLU A 83 -13.77 12.95 4.99
C GLU A 83 -13.54 11.52 4.45
N VAL A 84 -12.67 10.74 5.09
CA VAL A 84 -12.47 9.31 4.77
C VAL A 84 -13.71 8.47 5.04
N VAL A 85 -14.43 8.74 6.14
CA VAL A 85 -15.71 8.08 6.44
C VAL A 85 -16.73 8.32 5.32
N SER A 86 -16.75 9.52 4.75
CA SER A 86 -17.59 9.89 3.60
C SER A 86 -17.16 9.27 2.27
N GLY A 87 -16.07 8.48 2.25
CA GLY A 87 -15.55 7.82 1.06
C GLY A 87 -14.60 8.68 0.23
N GLN A 88 -14.05 9.75 0.80
CA GLN A 88 -13.13 10.67 0.13
C GLN A 88 -11.72 10.58 0.73
N VAL A 89 -10.70 10.86 -0.08
CA VAL A 89 -9.29 10.86 0.35
C VAL A 89 -8.52 11.98 -0.35
N ARG A 90 -7.50 12.52 0.31
CA ARG A 90 -6.57 13.50 -0.26
C ARG A 90 -5.35 12.79 -0.79
N LEU A 91 -5.23 12.69 -2.11
CA LEU A 91 -4.06 12.11 -2.78
C LEU A 91 -3.02 13.21 -3.00
N PHE A 92 -1.77 13.02 -2.57
CA PHE A 92 -0.70 14.02 -2.72
C PHE A 92 -1.03 15.40 -2.10
N SER A 93 -1.80 15.42 -1.01
CA SER A 93 -2.29 16.64 -0.36
C SER A 93 -3.17 17.55 -1.23
N ASN A 94 -3.71 17.04 -2.34
CA ASN A 94 -4.69 17.73 -3.17
C ASN A 94 -6.11 17.74 -2.53
N PRO A 95 -7.09 18.44 -3.12
CA PRO A 95 -8.49 18.34 -2.72
C PRO A 95 -9.00 16.88 -2.68
N PRO A 96 -10.03 16.59 -1.86
CA PRO A 96 -10.57 15.25 -1.72
C PRO A 96 -11.10 14.69 -3.04
N VAL A 97 -10.81 13.41 -3.27
CA VAL A 97 -11.33 12.60 -4.38
C VAL A 97 -11.90 11.29 -3.84
N PRO A 98 -12.76 10.57 -4.58
CA PRO A 98 -13.26 9.28 -4.16
C PRO A 98 -12.13 8.28 -3.84
N LEU A 99 -12.25 7.58 -2.71
CA LEU A 99 -11.31 6.52 -2.33
C LEU A 99 -11.54 5.27 -3.18
N VAL A 100 -10.72 5.10 -4.22
CA VAL A 100 -10.75 3.94 -5.11
C VAL A 100 -9.56 3.03 -4.81
N LEU A 101 -9.86 1.78 -4.46
CA LEU A 101 -8.85 0.78 -4.06
C LEU A 101 -8.75 -0.40 -5.03
N ALA A 102 -9.67 -0.50 -5.98
CA ALA A 102 -9.70 -1.54 -7.00
C ALA A 102 -9.19 -0.97 -8.34
N PRO A 103 -8.04 -1.43 -8.84
CA PRO A 103 -7.61 -1.13 -10.21
C PRO A 103 -8.58 -1.70 -11.24
N ALA A 104 -8.60 -1.13 -12.45
CA ALA A 104 -9.44 -1.61 -13.55
C ALA A 104 -9.08 -3.03 -14.01
N ASP A 105 -7.80 -3.42 -13.89
CA ASP A 105 -7.33 -4.77 -14.22
C ASP A 105 -6.33 -5.26 -13.16
N THR A 106 -6.57 -6.46 -12.64
CA THR A 106 -5.66 -7.20 -11.73
C THR A 106 -5.51 -8.67 -12.14
N ARG A 107 -5.77 -9.00 -13.42
CA ARG A 107 -5.72 -10.39 -13.93
C ARG A 107 -4.29 -10.95 -13.98
N TRP A 108 -3.33 -10.11 -14.35
CA TRP A 108 -1.95 -10.52 -14.59
C TRP A 108 -1.07 -10.44 -13.34
N HIS A 109 0.07 -11.13 -13.40
CA HIS A 109 1.15 -11.01 -12.42
C HIS A 109 1.78 -9.61 -12.47
N TRP A 110 2.30 -9.10 -11.35
CA TRP A 110 2.85 -7.75 -11.25
C TRP A 110 3.91 -7.40 -12.31
N THR A 111 4.74 -8.37 -12.71
CA THR A 111 5.77 -8.19 -13.76
C THR A 111 5.19 -7.78 -15.12
N HIS A 112 3.93 -8.14 -15.40
CA HIS A 112 3.23 -7.71 -16.61
C HIS A 112 2.99 -6.21 -16.59
N TYR A 113 2.44 -5.67 -15.50
CA TYR A 113 2.09 -4.25 -15.36
C TYR A 113 3.32 -3.36 -15.40
N GLU A 114 4.45 -3.79 -14.85
CA GLU A 114 5.69 -3.03 -14.96
C GLU A 114 6.22 -2.98 -16.40
N SER A 115 5.96 -4.02 -17.19
CA SER A 115 6.42 -4.10 -18.59
C SER A 115 5.44 -3.44 -19.57
N HIS A 116 4.19 -3.19 -19.16
CA HIS A 116 3.12 -2.66 -20.00
C HIS A 116 2.38 -1.52 -19.30
N PRO A 117 2.95 -0.29 -19.27
CA PRO A 117 2.30 0.86 -18.63
C PRO A 117 0.87 1.15 -19.11
N SER A 118 0.56 0.84 -20.37
CA SER A 118 -0.78 0.97 -20.93
C SER A 118 -1.85 0.11 -20.25
N SER A 119 -1.46 -0.91 -19.47
CA SER A 119 -2.39 -1.81 -18.75
C SER A 119 -2.82 -1.28 -17.38
N TRP A 120 -2.32 -0.12 -16.94
CA TRP A 120 -2.68 0.45 -15.63
C TRP A 120 -4.11 0.98 -15.58
N GLY A 121 -4.68 1.40 -16.72
CA GLY A 121 -5.99 2.05 -16.78
C GLY A 121 -6.00 3.48 -16.23
N VAL A 122 -4.81 4.03 -15.95
CA VAL A 122 -4.56 5.43 -15.55
C VAL A 122 -3.32 5.93 -16.26
N GLU A 123 -3.16 7.25 -16.36
CA GLU A 123 -2.00 7.87 -17.00
C GLU A 123 -0.71 7.70 -16.18
N ASP A 124 -0.80 7.84 -14.86
CA ASP A 124 0.32 7.65 -13.92
C ASP A 124 -0.06 6.62 -12.85
N ILE A 125 0.75 5.56 -12.74
CA ILE A 125 0.57 4.48 -11.75
C ILE A 125 0.50 4.98 -10.31
N LYS A 126 1.07 6.17 -10.02
CA LYS A 126 0.99 6.77 -8.68
C LYS A 126 -0.45 7.00 -8.23
N PHE A 127 -1.40 7.22 -9.13
CA PHE A 127 -2.81 7.35 -8.76
C PHE A 127 -3.45 6.03 -8.30
N LEU A 128 -2.87 4.88 -8.67
CA LEU A 128 -3.24 3.58 -8.10
C LEU A 128 -2.50 3.32 -6.79
N TRP A 129 -1.21 3.68 -6.74
CA TRP A 129 -0.37 3.42 -5.57
C TRP A 129 -0.74 4.29 -4.37
N GLU A 130 -1.01 5.58 -4.55
CA GLU A 130 -1.31 6.50 -3.45
C GLU A 130 -2.46 6.04 -2.53
N PRO A 131 -3.67 5.71 -3.04
CA PRO A 131 -4.71 5.17 -2.17
C PRO A 131 -4.35 3.78 -1.62
N ALA A 132 -3.59 2.98 -2.38
CA ALA A 132 -3.11 1.66 -1.97
C ALA A 132 -1.96 1.69 -0.95
N ARG A 133 -1.40 2.86 -0.60
CA ARG A 133 -0.45 3.03 0.53
C ARG A 133 -1.17 3.03 1.88
N PHE A 134 -2.50 3.13 1.89
CA PHE A 134 -3.32 3.21 3.11
C PHE A 134 -2.99 4.43 3.99
N GLY A 135 -2.48 5.53 3.42
CA GLY A 135 -2.19 6.76 4.19
C GLY A 135 -3.42 7.34 4.92
N TRP A 136 -4.61 7.08 4.38
CA TRP A 136 -5.89 7.44 4.99
C TRP A 136 -6.18 6.70 6.31
N VAL A 137 -5.43 5.67 6.68
CA VAL A 137 -5.62 4.96 7.95
C VAL A 137 -5.13 5.76 9.15
N PHE A 138 -4.13 6.62 8.97
CA PHE A 138 -3.54 7.40 10.06
C PHE A 138 -4.53 8.41 10.66
N PRO A 139 -5.26 9.24 9.87
CA PRO A 139 -6.30 10.09 10.44
C PRO A 139 -7.42 9.29 11.10
N LEU A 140 -7.85 8.16 10.52
CA LEU A 140 -8.85 7.27 11.15
C LEU A 140 -8.38 6.77 12.53
N GLY A 141 -7.15 6.29 12.63
CA GLY A 141 -6.58 5.80 13.89
C GLY A 141 -6.47 6.89 14.96
N ARG A 142 -6.03 8.10 14.57
CA ARG A 142 -5.99 9.25 15.51
C ARG A 142 -7.39 9.65 15.97
N ALA A 143 -8.35 9.72 15.05
CA ALA A 143 -9.72 10.08 15.39
C ALA A 143 -10.38 9.02 16.29
N TYR A 144 -10.13 7.73 16.05
CA TYR A 144 -10.56 6.66 16.94
C TYR A 144 -9.93 6.77 18.32
N GLY A 145 -8.61 7.00 18.42
CA GLY A 145 -7.94 7.22 19.70
C GLY A 145 -8.52 8.38 20.50
N LEU A 146 -8.88 9.48 19.83
CA LEU A 146 -9.49 10.66 20.45
C LEU A 146 -10.93 10.43 20.94
N THR A 147 -11.74 9.74 20.13
CA THR A 147 -13.20 9.72 20.30
C THR A 147 -13.74 8.38 20.80
N GLY A 148 -13.11 7.27 20.42
CA GLY A 148 -13.62 5.91 20.59
C GLY A 148 -14.78 5.55 19.64
N ASP A 149 -15.06 6.35 18.61
CA ASP A 149 -16.18 6.11 17.70
C ASP A 149 -15.87 4.99 16.70
N GLU A 150 -16.66 3.92 16.74
CA GLU A 150 -16.49 2.73 15.90
C GLU A 150 -16.69 2.98 14.39
N LYS A 151 -17.18 4.16 13.97
CA LYS A 151 -17.25 4.51 12.55
C LYS A 151 -15.87 4.50 11.86
N TYR A 152 -14.79 4.84 12.57
CA TYR A 152 -13.45 4.88 11.99
C TYR A 152 -12.87 3.48 11.72
N PRO A 153 -12.83 2.54 12.69
CA PRO A 153 -12.44 1.16 12.40
C PRO A 153 -13.40 0.48 11.42
N ALA A 154 -14.71 0.80 11.43
CA ALA A 154 -15.65 0.26 10.44
C ALA A 154 -15.23 0.58 9.00
N VAL A 155 -14.84 1.83 8.76
CA VAL A 155 -14.39 2.31 7.45
C VAL A 155 -13.07 1.65 7.06
N PHE A 156 -12.12 1.52 8.00
CA PHE A 156 -10.89 0.77 7.75
C PHE A 156 -11.16 -0.66 7.32
N TRP A 157 -11.95 -1.42 8.09
CA TRP A 157 -12.21 -2.83 7.79
C TRP A 157 -12.91 -3.00 6.43
N ARG A 158 -13.91 -2.17 6.13
CA ARG A 158 -14.60 -2.18 4.82
C ARG A 158 -13.62 -1.97 3.65
N HIS A 159 -12.75 -0.98 3.76
CA HIS A 159 -11.80 -0.65 2.70
C HIS A 159 -10.64 -1.64 2.61
N PHE A 160 -10.18 -2.18 3.74
CA PHE A 160 -9.22 -3.28 3.79
C PHE A 160 -9.76 -4.52 3.07
N GLU A 161 -10.99 -4.95 3.40
CA GLU A 161 -11.66 -6.09 2.76
C GLU A 161 -11.82 -5.86 1.25
N THR A 162 -12.23 -4.65 0.85
CA THR A 162 -12.32 -4.27 -0.56
C THR A 162 -10.97 -4.37 -1.26
N PHE A 163 -9.91 -3.87 -0.62
CA PHE A 163 -8.58 -3.87 -1.18
C PHE A 163 -8.03 -5.27 -1.39
N ILE A 164 -8.13 -6.14 -0.37
CA ILE A 164 -7.56 -7.50 -0.44
C ILE A 164 -8.28 -8.39 -1.46
N LEU A 165 -9.57 -8.15 -1.69
CA LEU A 165 -10.34 -8.83 -2.74
C LEU A 165 -9.91 -8.36 -4.14
N ALA A 166 -9.70 -7.04 -4.31
CA ALA A 166 -9.34 -6.48 -5.60
C ALA A 166 -7.85 -6.66 -5.97
N ASN A 167 -6.97 -6.81 -4.98
CA ASN A 167 -5.52 -6.81 -5.16
C ASN A 167 -4.84 -8.07 -4.57
N PRO A 168 -5.11 -9.28 -5.08
CA PRO A 168 -4.51 -10.50 -4.55
C PRO A 168 -2.96 -10.46 -4.61
N PRO A 169 -2.25 -11.15 -3.70
CA PRO A 169 -0.79 -11.19 -3.71
C PRO A 169 -0.18 -11.50 -5.06
N ASN A 170 0.86 -10.73 -5.41
CA ASN A 170 1.60 -10.80 -6.67
C ASN A 170 0.78 -10.51 -7.95
N ARG A 171 -0.45 -9.99 -7.85
CA ARG A 171 -1.32 -9.67 -9.00
C ARG A 171 -1.71 -8.20 -9.08
N GLY A 172 -1.72 -7.66 -10.29
CA GLY A 172 -2.11 -6.27 -10.51
C GLY A 172 -0.98 -5.26 -10.28
N PRO A 173 -1.25 -3.98 -10.58
CA PRO A 173 -0.26 -2.90 -10.52
C PRO A 173 0.15 -2.54 -9.09
N ASN A 174 -0.67 -2.82 -8.08
CA ASN A 174 -0.40 -2.51 -6.67
C ASN A 174 0.67 -3.40 -6.01
N TRP A 175 1.19 -4.38 -6.75
CA TRP A 175 2.30 -5.26 -6.35
C TRP A 175 3.57 -5.05 -7.18
N ALA A 176 3.56 -4.13 -8.16
CA ALA A 176 4.71 -3.89 -9.04
C ALA A 176 5.88 -3.14 -8.38
N SER A 177 5.68 -2.59 -7.18
CA SER A 177 6.73 -1.87 -6.44
C SER A 177 6.81 -2.33 -4.99
N ALA A 178 7.96 -2.87 -4.61
CA ALA A 178 8.23 -3.31 -3.25
C ALA A 178 8.21 -2.14 -2.24
N GLN A 179 8.58 -0.93 -2.66
CA GLN A 179 8.48 0.26 -1.82
C GLN A 179 7.03 0.55 -1.44
N GLU A 180 6.11 0.42 -2.39
CA GLU A 180 4.68 0.66 -2.15
C GLU A 180 4.06 -0.39 -1.23
N VAL A 181 4.49 -1.65 -1.39
CA VAL A 181 4.12 -2.74 -0.47
C VAL A 181 4.65 -2.48 0.93
N ALA A 182 5.90 -2.00 1.08
CA ALA A 182 6.46 -1.66 2.39
C ALA A 182 5.73 -0.50 3.09
N LEU A 183 5.33 0.55 2.34
CA LEU A 183 4.50 1.64 2.86
C LEU A 183 3.15 1.12 3.36
N ARG A 184 2.50 0.28 2.56
CA ARG A 184 1.23 -0.37 2.94
C ARG A 184 1.40 -1.24 4.18
N LEU A 185 2.46 -2.03 4.27
CA LEU A 185 2.76 -2.87 5.43
C LEU A 185 2.84 -2.02 6.71
N MET A 186 3.56 -0.89 6.68
CA MET A 186 3.62 0.01 7.83
C MET A 186 2.24 0.56 8.23
N ALA A 187 1.41 0.93 7.25
CA ALA A 187 0.04 1.39 7.50
C ALA A 187 -0.85 0.28 8.09
N LEU A 188 -0.72 -0.97 7.63
CA LEU A 188 -1.45 -2.12 8.18
C LEU A 188 -1.00 -2.47 9.60
N LEU A 189 0.30 -2.40 9.90
CA LEU A 189 0.81 -2.59 11.26
C LEU A 189 0.34 -1.49 12.21
N PHE A 190 0.27 -0.24 11.74
CA PHE A 190 -0.35 0.85 12.49
C PHE A 190 -1.82 0.56 12.75
N ALA A 191 -2.58 0.16 11.73
CA ALA A 191 -4.01 -0.15 11.84
C ALA A 191 -4.28 -1.27 12.85
N ALA A 192 -3.47 -2.33 12.81
CA ALA A 192 -3.56 -3.45 13.75
C ALA A 192 -3.50 -2.98 15.20
N ARG A 193 -2.65 -2.00 15.50
CA ARG A 193 -2.53 -1.41 16.83
C ARG A 193 -3.62 -0.37 17.12
N ALA A 194 -3.88 0.53 16.17
CA ALA A 194 -4.83 1.63 16.35
C ALA A 194 -6.26 1.14 16.59
N PHE A 195 -6.63 0.03 15.97
CA PHE A 195 -7.98 -0.54 16.07
C PHE A 195 -8.03 -1.82 16.89
N GLU A 196 -7.00 -2.12 17.69
CA GLU A 196 -6.90 -3.39 18.43
C GLU A 196 -8.09 -3.64 19.35
N GLU A 197 -8.55 -2.60 20.04
CA GLU A 197 -9.65 -2.59 21.02
C GLU A 197 -11.04 -2.41 20.38
N SER A 198 -11.13 -2.20 19.07
CA SER A 198 -12.41 -2.07 18.38
C SER A 198 -13.16 -3.39 18.40
N ILE A 199 -14.46 -3.33 18.69
CA ILE A 199 -15.37 -4.49 18.61
C ILE A 199 -15.45 -5.07 17.18
N LEU A 200 -15.10 -4.27 16.17
CA LEU A 200 -15.10 -4.66 14.76
C LEU A 200 -13.82 -5.38 14.34
N SER A 201 -12.78 -5.34 15.16
CA SER A 201 -11.52 -6.07 14.99
C SER A 201 -11.67 -7.51 15.50
N THR A 202 -12.60 -8.24 14.89
CA THR A 202 -12.91 -9.64 15.23
C THR A 202 -11.70 -10.56 15.04
N PRO A 203 -11.65 -11.72 15.72
CA PRO A 203 -10.55 -12.68 15.54
C PRO A 203 -10.31 -13.06 14.07
N ASP A 204 -11.37 -13.24 13.29
CA ASP A 204 -11.26 -13.58 11.87
C ASP A 204 -10.66 -12.43 11.05
N ARG A 205 -11.10 -11.19 11.28
CA ARG A 205 -10.52 -10.01 10.63
C ARG A 205 -9.06 -9.81 11.00
N LYS A 206 -8.70 -10.00 12.27
CA LYS A 206 -7.32 -9.98 12.75
C LYS A 206 -6.47 -11.06 12.07
N ALA A 207 -7.01 -12.27 11.88
CA ALA A 207 -6.31 -13.35 11.18
C ALA A 207 -6.09 -13.04 9.68
N VAL A 208 -7.09 -12.45 9.00
CA VAL A 208 -6.93 -12.01 7.60
C VAL A 208 -5.90 -10.89 7.51
N LEU A 209 -5.91 -9.92 8.43
CA LEU A 209 -4.92 -8.85 8.50
C LEU A 209 -3.50 -9.41 8.70
N ALA A 210 -3.35 -10.40 9.60
CA ALA A 210 -2.07 -11.06 9.82
C ALA A 210 -1.58 -11.80 8.57
N GLY A 211 -2.50 -12.45 7.84
CA GLY A 211 -2.22 -13.03 6.53
C GLY A 211 -1.75 -12.00 5.50
N ALA A 212 -2.38 -10.83 5.47
CA ALA A 212 -1.99 -9.72 4.59
C ALA A 212 -0.65 -9.07 4.96
N VAL A 213 -0.28 -9.08 6.23
CA VAL A 213 1.04 -8.63 6.71
C VAL A 213 2.15 -9.63 6.34
N ALA A 214 1.83 -10.93 6.24
CA ALA A 214 2.79 -11.98 5.93
C ALA A 214 2.97 -12.27 4.43
N ALA A 215 2.02 -11.83 3.59
CA ALA A 215 1.99 -12.06 2.14
C ALA A 215 2.86 -11.06 1.36
#